data_AF-A0A4Y2A5C1-F1
#
_entry.id   AF-A0A4Y2A5C1-F1
#
_cell.length_a   1.000
_cell.length_b   1.000
_cell.length_c   1.000
_cell.angle_alpha   90.00
_cell.angle_beta   90.00
_cell.angle_gamma   90.00
#
_symmetry.space_group_name_H-M   'P 1'
#
loop_
_entity.id
_entity.type
_entity.pdbx_description
1 polymer ?
#
loop_
_entity_poly.entity_id
_entity_poly.type
_entity_poly.pdbx_seq_one_letter_code
_entity_poly.pdbx_strand_id
1 'polypeptide(L)'
;MFAPDPNPGLATVLGCTLKNIRQTILKVVKRLRETGCVTSQPQVRRPRNVGRKVQPEDVLAYALAHPRSSTKMISENCALSKSRVWTILNESGAHPYQSASVQGLLPRDVTCGASL
;
A
#
# COMPACT_ATOMS: atom_id res chain seq x y z
N MET A 1 15.83 50.90 -23.54
CA MET A 1 14.62 50.17 -23.10
C MET A 1 14.63 48.82 -23.81
N PHE A 2 15.12 47.77 -23.14
CA PHE A 2 15.05 46.40 -23.64
C PHE A 2 13.75 45.79 -23.10
N ALA A 3 12.80 45.50 -23.97
CA ALA A 3 11.65 44.67 -23.61
C ALA A 3 12.15 43.21 -23.51
N PRO A 4 11.79 42.45 -22.45
CA PRO A 4 12.13 41.04 -22.38
C PRO A 4 11.32 40.27 -23.43
N ASP A 5 12.01 39.45 -24.22
CA ASP A 5 11.39 38.55 -25.19
C ASP A 5 10.38 37.60 -24.51
N PRO A 6 9.21 37.34 -25.13
CA PRO A 6 8.24 36.39 -24.61
C PRO A 6 8.84 34.98 -24.61
N ASN A 7 9.01 34.41 -23.42
CA ASN A 7 9.64 33.12 -23.18
C ASN A 7 8.87 31.98 -23.92
N PRO A 8 9.44 31.35 -24.97
CA PRO A 8 8.76 30.34 -25.79
C PRO A 8 8.50 29.02 -25.05
N GLY A 9 9.11 28.81 -23.87
CA GLY A 9 8.91 27.61 -23.05
C GLY A 9 7.53 27.53 -22.41
N LEU A 10 6.93 28.66 -22.02
CA LEU A 10 5.63 28.68 -21.33
C LEU A 10 4.46 28.44 -22.29
N ALA A 11 4.53 28.95 -23.52
CA ALA A 11 3.51 28.73 -24.54
C ALA A 11 3.43 27.26 -25.00
N THR A 12 4.56 26.54 -24.98
CA THR A 12 4.61 25.12 -25.38
C THR A 12 4.04 24.20 -24.30
N VAL A 13 4.31 24.47 -23.02
CA VAL A 13 3.76 23.69 -21.89
C VAL A 13 2.23 23.90 -21.74
N LEU A 14 1.73 25.13 -21.94
CA LEU A 14 0.30 25.42 -22.01
C LEU A 14 -0.35 24.88 -23.31
N GLY A 15 0.36 24.86 -24.43
CA GLY A 15 -0.10 24.27 -25.69
C GLY A 15 -0.26 22.75 -25.62
N CYS A 16 0.65 22.05 -24.91
CA CYS A 16 0.57 20.61 -24.67
C CYS A 16 -0.59 20.21 -23.72
N THR A 17 -1.03 21.10 -22.86
CA THR A 17 -2.12 20.86 -21.89
C THR A 17 -3.52 21.19 -22.47
N LEU A 18 -3.65 22.15 -23.38
CA LEU A 18 -4.94 22.53 -23.99
C LEU A 18 -5.34 21.71 -25.23
N LYS A 19 -4.39 21.17 -26.02
CA LYS A 19 -4.70 20.30 -27.18
C LYS A 19 -5.33 18.94 -26.83
N ASN A 20 -5.37 18.58 -25.55
CA ASN A 20 -5.68 17.21 -25.12
C ASN A 20 -7.01 17.04 -24.37
N ILE A 21 -7.79 18.10 -24.15
CA ILE A 21 -9.05 17.97 -23.37
C ILE A 21 -10.10 17.20 -24.18
N ARG A 22 -10.31 17.53 -25.46
CA ARG A 22 -11.24 16.79 -26.34
C ARG A 22 -10.87 15.31 -26.46
N GLN A 23 -9.57 15.03 -26.65
CA GLN A 23 -9.07 13.64 -26.73
C GLN A 23 -9.27 12.88 -25.40
N THR A 24 -9.06 13.56 -24.27
CA THR A 24 -9.24 12.99 -22.93
C THR A 24 -10.72 12.72 -22.64
N ILE A 25 -11.62 13.66 -22.95
CA ILE A 25 -13.07 13.49 -22.82
C ILE A 25 -13.53 12.29 -23.65
N LEU A 26 -13.09 12.19 -24.92
CA LEU A 26 -13.46 11.06 -25.78
C LEU A 26 -12.94 9.72 -25.24
N LYS A 27 -11.73 9.68 -24.68
CA LYS A 27 -11.18 8.49 -24.02
C LYS A 27 -11.97 8.09 -22.77
N VAL A 28 -12.37 9.06 -21.95
CA VAL A 28 -13.16 8.82 -20.74
C VAL A 28 -14.56 8.31 -21.10
N VAL A 29 -15.24 8.95 -22.07
CA VAL A 29 -16.56 8.51 -22.55
C VAL A 29 -16.49 7.11 -23.15
N LYS A 30 -15.45 6.79 -23.93
CA LYS A 30 -15.23 5.46 -24.47
C LYS A 30 -15.08 4.40 -23.37
N ARG A 31 -14.22 4.65 -22.38
CA ARG A 31 -14.02 3.74 -21.23
C ARG A 31 -15.28 3.56 -20.40
N LEU A 32 -16.05 4.63 -20.20
CA LEU A 32 -17.32 4.57 -19.47
C LEU A 32 -18.34 3.69 -20.21
N ARG A 33 -18.39 3.77 -21.55
CA ARG A 33 -19.25 2.89 -22.36
C ARG A 33 -18.80 1.43 -22.34
N GLU A 34 -17.49 1.17 -22.29
CA GLU A 34 -16.92 -0.18 -22.31
C GLU A 34 -16.98 -0.88 -20.94
N THR A 35 -16.65 -0.17 -19.85
CA THR A 35 -16.47 -0.75 -18.51
C THR A 35 -17.52 -0.29 -17.49
N GLY A 36 -18.34 0.72 -17.82
CA GLY A 36 -19.38 1.24 -16.93
C GLY A 36 -18.87 2.12 -15.77
N CYS A 37 -17.55 2.32 -15.65
CA CYS A 37 -16.96 3.17 -14.62
C CYS A 37 -15.66 3.84 -15.12
N VAL A 38 -15.29 4.96 -14.48
CA VAL A 38 -14.02 5.65 -14.71
C VAL A 38 -13.12 5.39 -13.50
N THR A 39 -12.47 4.22 -13.45
CA THR A 39 -11.43 3.96 -12.46
C THR A 39 -10.11 4.59 -12.90
N SER A 40 -9.32 5.11 -11.96
CA SER A 40 -7.94 5.49 -12.25
C SER A 40 -7.22 4.24 -12.75
N GLN A 41 -6.60 4.33 -13.93
CA GLN A 41 -5.88 3.20 -14.49
C GLN A 41 -4.74 2.86 -13.52
N PRO A 42 -4.67 1.63 -12.99
CA PRO A 42 -3.59 1.24 -12.10
C PRO A 42 -2.27 1.48 -12.83
N GLN A 43 -1.37 2.26 -12.23
CA GLN A 43 -0.03 2.37 -12.77
C GLN A 43 0.59 0.98 -12.71
N VAL A 44 0.83 0.38 -13.87
CA VAL A 44 1.52 -0.91 -13.99
C VAL A 44 2.97 -0.67 -13.57
N ARG A 45 3.22 -0.74 -12.28
CA ARG A 45 4.58 -0.64 -11.74
C ARG A 45 5.27 -1.96 -12.08
N ARG A 46 6.36 -1.90 -12.84
CA ARG A 46 7.17 -3.08 -13.15
C ARG A 46 7.56 -3.76 -11.83
N PRO A 47 7.33 -5.08 -11.67
CA PRO A 47 7.77 -5.80 -10.49
C PRO A 47 9.29 -5.58 -10.32
N ARG A 48 9.69 -5.07 -9.15
CA ARG A 48 11.12 -5.01 -8.81
C ARG A 48 11.53 -6.42 -8.39
N ASN A 49 12.09 -7.17 -9.34
CA ASN A 49 12.73 -8.46 -9.07
C ASN A 49 14.00 -8.20 -8.24
N VAL A 50 13.88 -8.03 -6.93
CA VAL A 50 15.03 -7.84 -6.04
C VAL A 50 15.71 -9.21 -5.86
N GLY A 51 16.99 -9.30 -6.19
CA GLY A 51 17.80 -10.50 -6.49
C GLY A 51 18.00 -11.59 -5.44
N ARG A 52 17.06 -11.85 -4.52
CA ARG A 52 17.01 -13.10 -3.73
C ARG A 52 15.59 -13.64 -3.72
N LYS A 53 15.41 -14.81 -4.33
CA LYS A 53 14.16 -15.57 -4.37
C LYS A 53 14.03 -16.39 -3.07
N VAL A 54 13.92 -15.71 -1.93
CA VAL A 54 13.36 -16.36 -0.74
C VAL A 54 11.86 -16.43 -0.98
N GLN A 55 11.31 -17.63 -0.86
CA GLN A 55 9.88 -17.84 -0.99
C GLN A 55 9.20 -17.08 0.15
N PRO A 56 8.22 -16.20 -0.14
CA PRO A 56 7.50 -15.48 0.92
C PRO A 56 6.88 -16.45 1.94
N GLU A 57 6.58 -17.68 1.51
CA GLU A 57 6.11 -18.79 2.32
C GLU A 57 7.07 -19.14 3.47
N ASP A 58 8.39 -19.11 3.25
CA ASP A 58 9.38 -19.44 4.30
C ASP A 58 9.40 -18.38 5.41
N VAL A 59 9.26 -17.11 5.02
CA VAL A 59 9.20 -15.96 5.94
C VAL A 59 7.91 -16.03 6.77
N LEU A 60 6.79 -16.39 6.13
CA LEU A 60 5.51 -16.55 6.78
C LEU A 60 5.49 -17.76 7.72
N ALA A 61 6.02 -18.91 7.28
CA ALA A 61 6.12 -20.11 8.11
C ALA A 61 6.93 -19.83 9.38
N TYR A 62 8.05 -19.11 9.27
CA TYR A 62 8.85 -18.72 10.42
C TYR A 62 8.11 -17.77 11.37
N ALA A 63 7.43 -16.75 10.82
CA ALA A 63 6.66 -15.80 11.61
C ALA A 63 5.48 -16.47 12.36
N LEU A 64 4.80 -17.41 11.71
CA LEU A 64 3.70 -18.18 12.30
C LEU A 64 4.18 -19.16 13.37
N ALA A 65 5.31 -19.82 13.16
CA ALA A 65 5.92 -20.69 14.17
C ALA A 65 6.42 -19.91 15.40
N HIS A 66 6.74 -18.62 15.24
CA HIS A 66 7.30 -17.77 16.29
C HIS A 66 6.55 -16.43 16.38
N PRO A 67 5.31 -16.41 16.90
CA PRO A 67 4.47 -15.20 16.93
C PRO A 67 5.07 -14.05 17.76
N ARG A 68 6.01 -14.34 18.66
CA ARG A 68 6.72 -13.33 19.47
C ARG A 68 7.99 -12.79 18.79
N SER A 69 8.39 -13.35 17.65
CA SER A 69 9.61 -12.95 16.95
C SER A 69 9.44 -11.58 16.30
N SER A 70 10.43 -10.71 16.50
CA SER A 70 10.41 -9.38 15.86
C SER A 70 10.83 -9.48 14.39
N THR A 71 10.45 -8.49 13.58
CA THR A 71 10.91 -8.36 12.18
C THR A 71 12.44 -8.40 12.06
N LYS A 72 13.16 -7.94 13.10
CA LYS A 72 14.62 -8.04 13.18
C LYS A 72 15.07 -9.50 13.26
N MET A 73 14.50 -10.29 14.16
CA MET A 73 14.86 -11.70 14.28
C MET A 73 14.52 -12.48 13.01
N ILE A 74 13.37 -12.21 12.40
CA ILE A 74 12.96 -12.84 11.14
C ILE A 74 13.95 -12.46 10.01
N SER A 75 14.40 -11.20 9.96
CA SER A 75 15.37 -10.74 8.95
C SER A 75 16.74 -11.42 9.09
N GLU A 76 17.18 -11.67 10.32
CA GLU A 76 18.45 -12.34 10.61
C GLU A 76 18.38 -13.84 10.25
N ASN A 77 17.26 -14.50 10.55
CA ASN A 77 17.05 -15.92 10.23
C ASN A 77 16.87 -16.18 8.72
N CYS A 78 16.11 -15.33 8.02
CA CYS A 78 15.86 -15.50 6.59
C CYS A 78 16.94 -14.87 5.70
N ALA A 79 17.98 -14.26 6.28
CA ALA A 79 19.01 -13.50 5.57
C ALA A 79 18.43 -12.49 4.56
N LEU A 80 17.39 -11.77 5.00
CA LEU A 80 16.67 -10.75 4.23
C LEU A 80 16.84 -9.37 4.87
N SER A 81 16.63 -8.31 4.08
CA SER A 81 16.54 -6.97 4.66
C SER A 81 15.24 -6.84 5.47
N LYS A 82 15.28 -6.07 6.57
CA LYS A 82 14.10 -5.77 7.39
C LYS A 82 12.93 -5.22 6.55
N SER A 83 13.24 -4.36 5.58
CA SER A 83 12.23 -3.79 4.67
C SER A 83 11.57 -4.86 3.80
N ARG A 84 12.32 -5.86 3.33
CA ARG A 84 11.75 -6.95 2.53
C ARG A 84 10.84 -7.84 3.36
N VAL A 85 11.24 -8.17 4.60
CA VAL A 85 10.40 -8.90 5.55
C VAL A 85 9.12 -8.12 5.87
N TRP A 86 9.24 -6.81 6.13
CA TRP A 86 8.07 -5.95 6.38
C TRP A 86 7.08 -5.94 5.21
N THR A 87 7.58 -5.81 3.96
CA THR A 87 6.73 -5.85 2.77
C THR A 87 5.99 -7.19 2.65
N ILE A 88 6.68 -8.32 2.86
CA ILE A 88 6.07 -9.66 2.75
C ILE A 88 4.98 -9.85 3.81
N LEU A 89 5.25 -9.47 5.07
CA LEU A 89 4.28 -9.57 6.16
C LEU A 89 3.05 -8.67 5.91
N ASN A 90 3.25 -7.47 5.39
CA ASN A 90 2.17 -6.52 5.10
C ASN A 90 1.33 -6.95 3.87
N GLU A 91 1.97 -7.47 2.82
CA GLU A 91 1.27 -8.06 1.66
C GLU A 91 0.43 -9.28 2.08
N SER A 92 0.90 -10.03 3.09
CA SER A 92 0.25 -11.25 3.58
C SER A 92 -0.72 -11.02 4.76
N GLY A 93 -0.85 -9.78 5.26
CA GLY A 93 -1.67 -9.46 6.43
C GLY A 93 -1.19 -10.08 7.75
N ALA A 94 0.05 -10.59 7.79
CA ALA A 94 0.61 -11.28 8.95
C ALA A 94 1.30 -10.27 9.87
N HIS A 95 0.54 -9.61 10.75
CA HIS A 95 1.10 -8.69 11.73
C HIS A 95 1.72 -9.45 12.92
N PRO A 96 3.02 -9.27 13.21
CA PRO A 96 3.68 -9.92 14.36
C PRO A 96 3.13 -9.46 15.71
N TYR A 97 2.44 -8.30 15.75
CA TYR A 97 1.80 -7.80 16.95
C TYR A 97 0.30 -8.13 16.89
N GLN A 98 -0.10 -9.16 17.63
CA GLN A 98 -1.50 -9.36 17.93
C GLN A 98 -1.86 -8.46 19.11
N SER A 99 -2.82 -7.55 18.90
CA SER A 99 -3.47 -6.85 20.00
C SER A 99 -4.21 -7.89 20.84
N ALA A 100 -3.60 -8.34 21.93
CA ALA A 100 -4.32 -9.09 22.95
C ALA A 100 -5.41 -8.17 23.51
N SER A 101 -6.69 -8.52 23.37
CA SER A 101 -7.75 -7.83 24.09
C SER A 101 -7.57 -8.14 25.59
N VAL A 102 -6.81 -7.31 26.29
CA VAL A 102 -6.55 -7.46 27.74
C VAL A 102 -7.82 -7.23 28.56
N GLN A 103 -8.85 -6.62 27.96
CA GLN A 103 -10.14 -6.35 28.60
C GLN A 103 -11.21 -7.30 28.07
N GLY A 104 -11.20 -8.53 28.58
CA GLY A 104 -12.43 -9.31 28.68
C GLY A 104 -13.17 -8.83 29.92
N LEU A 105 -14.42 -8.38 29.78
CA LEU A 105 -15.28 -8.02 30.89
C LEU A 105 -15.47 -9.28 31.75
N LEU A 106 -14.86 -9.30 32.94
CA LEU A 106 -14.88 -10.49 33.77
C LEU A 106 -16.28 -10.62 34.40
N PRO A 107 -16.75 -11.84 34.72
CA PRO A 107 -18.02 -12.03 35.42
C PRO A 107 -18.13 -11.28 36.76
N ARG A 108 -17.00 -10.80 37.31
CA ARG A 108 -16.94 -9.99 38.53
C ARG A 108 -17.33 -8.53 38.32
N ASP A 109 -17.33 -8.05 37.09
CA ASP A 109 -17.71 -6.67 36.74
C ASP A 109 -19.24 -6.51 36.62
N VAL A 110 -20.01 -7.61 36.70
CA VAL A 110 -21.47 -7.66 36.52
C VAL A 110 -22.25 -7.68 37.84
N THR A 111 -21.59 -7.71 39.01
CA THR A 111 -22.30 -7.62 40.29
C THR A 111 -22.67 -6.18 40.61
N CYS A 112 -23.66 -5.64 39.91
CA CYS A 112 -24.45 -4.52 40.41
C CYS A 112 -25.23 -5.00 41.65
N GLY A 113 -25.09 -4.23 42.74
CA GLY A 113 -25.59 -4.56 44.06
C GLY A 113 -27.04 -5.04 44.09
N ALA A 114 -27.23 -6.23 44.65
CA ALA A 114 -28.50 -6.69 45.18
C ALA A 114 -28.20 -7.50 46.44
N SER A 115 -28.10 -6.79 47.58
CA SER A 115 -28.30 -7.40 48.88
C SER A 115 -29.73 -7.04 49.32
N LEU A 116 -30.55 -8.08 49.50
CA LEU A 116 -31.86 -8.02 50.19
C LEU A 116 -31.69 -7.61 51.65
#